data_AF-A0A1F8TVU6-F1
#
_entry.id   AF-A0A1F8TVU6-F1
#
_cell.length_a   1.000
_cell.length_b   1.000
_cell.length_c   1.000
_cell.angle_alpha   90.00
_cell.angle_beta   90.00
_cell.angle_gamma   90.00
#
_symmetry.space_group_name_H-M   'P 1'
#
loop_
_entity.id
_entity.type
_entity.pdbx_description
1 polymer ?
#
loop_
_entity_poly.entity_id
_entity_poly.type
_entity_poly.pdbx_seq_one_letter_code
_entity_poly.pdbx_strand_id
1 'polypeptide(L)'
;MAESFTNFDEWIKTVSEDFKGDILWKMTVYRIALFIGDLAWFDVTKLVADRRTIKLSDQLYEAIGSVSVNIAEGYSRSSGKDRARFMEYSLGSARESRDWYYKGRHVLGDKVSYH
;
A
#
# COMPACT_ATOMS: atom_id res chain seq x y z
N MET A 1 13.64 -8.33 -12.27
CA MET A 1 12.89 -9.46 -11.70
C MET A 1 11.47 -9.30 -12.17
N ALA A 2 10.93 -10.26 -12.94
CA ALA A 2 9.54 -10.20 -13.38
C ALA A 2 8.62 -10.20 -12.16
N GLU A 3 7.52 -9.44 -12.21
CA GLU A 3 6.48 -9.45 -11.18
C GLU A 3 6.02 -10.91 -10.98
N SER A 4 6.08 -11.42 -9.74
CA SER A 4 5.74 -12.82 -9.43
C SER A 4 4.23 -13.08 -9.41
N PHE A 5 3.42 -12.03 -9.56
CA PHE A 5 1.96 -12.04 -9.56
C PHE A 5 1.43 -10.90 -10.45
N THR A 6 0.24 -11.09 -11.03
CA THR A 6 -0.43 -10.09 -11.90
C THR A 6 -1.73 -9.55 -11.30
N ASN A 7 -2.24 -10.20 -10.25
CA ASN A 7 -3.49 -9.86 -9.59
C ASN A 7 -3.49 -10.28 -8.12
N PHE A 8 -4.53 -9.88 -7.40
CA PHE A 8 -4.67 -10.13 -5.95
C PHE A 8 -4.74 -11.62 -5.60
N ASP A 9 -5.42 -12.44 -6.40
CA ASP A 9 -5.59 -13.87 -6.13
C ASP A 9 -4.28 -14.65 -6.34
N GLU A 10 -3.46 -14.23 -7.30
CA GLU A 10 -2.09 -14.75 -7.46
C GLU A 10 -1.19 -14.30 -6.32
N TRP A 11 -1.26 -13.02 -5.94
CA TRP A 11 -0.48 -12.47 -4.83
C TRP A 11 -0.77 -13.17 -3.50
N ILE A 12 -2.04 -13.47 -3.19
CA ILE A 12 -2.38 -14.21 -1.96
C ILE A 12 -1.62 -15.55 -1.86
N LYS A 13 -1.34 -16.21 -2.99
CA LYS A 13 -0.61 -17.48 -3.01
C LYS A 13 0.87 -17.32 -2.67
N THR A 14 1.44 -16.12 -2.81
CA THR A 14 2.85 -15.84 -2.48
C THR A 14 3.08 -15.52 -1.01
N VAL A 15 2.03 -15.15 -0.28
CA VAL A 15 2.10 -14.86 1.17
C VAL A 15 2.28 -16.17 1.95
N SER A 16 3.17 -16.19 2.94
CA SER A 16 3.44 -17.38 3.76
C SER A 16 2.25 -17.75 4.65
N GLU A 17 2.09 -19.04 4.93
CA GLU A 17 0.99 -19.53 5.80
C GLU A 17 1.09 -18.99 7.23
N ASP A 18 2.31 -18.79 7.75
CA ASP A 18 2.52 -18.18 9.07
C ASP A 18 1.93 -16.78 9.15
N PHE A 19 2.11 -15.97 8.09
CA PHE A 19 1.56 -14.62 8.05
C PHE A 19 0.03 -14.64 7.87
N LYS A 20 -0.51 -15.58 7.09
CA LYS A 20 -1.96 -15.78 6.94
C LYS A 20 -2.63 -16.26 8.22
N GLY A 21 -1.87 -16.83 9.15
CA GLY A 21 -2.34 -17.27 10.47
C GLY A 21 -2.70 -16.13 11.41
N ASP A 22 -2.22 -14.90 11.17
CA ASP A 22 -2.53 -13.74 11.99
C ASP A 22 -4.01 -13.33 11.90
N ILE A 23 -4.58 -12.85 13.00
CA ILE A 23 -5.99 -12.43 13.05
C ILE A 23 -6.29 -11.26 12.10
N LEU A 24 -5.33 -10.38 11.86
CA LEU A 24 -5.43 -9.27 10.90
C LEU A 24 -5.66 -9.77 9.48
N TRP A 25 -5.16 -10.95 9.13
CA TRP A 25 -5.36 -11.55 7.80
C TRP A 25 -6.84 -11.74 7.46
N LYS A 26 -7.70 -11.91 8.46
CA LYS A 26 -9.17 -12.01 8.26
C LYS A 26 -9.77 -10.71 7.73
N MET A 27 -9.09 -9.57 7.89
CA MET A 27 -9.54 -8.29 7.38
C MET A 27 -9.19 -8.15 5.90
N THR A 28 -10.20 -8.10 5.03
CA THR A 28 -10.00 -7.86 3.59
C THR A 28 -9.25 -6.56 3.33
N VAL A 29 -9.57 -5.49 4.07
CA VAL A 29 -8.89 -4.19 3.92
C VAL A 29 -7.39 -4.26 4.24
N TYR A 30 -6.99 -5.08 5.22
CA TYR A 30 -5.58 -5.28 5.56
C TYR A 30 -4.84 -6.01 4.45
N ARG A 31 -5.44 -7.08 3.90
CA ARG A 31 -4.87 -7.82 2.76
C ARG A 31 -4.70 -6.94 1.53
N ILE A 32 -5.70 -6.10 1.22
CA ILE A 32 -5.60 -5.13 0.11
C ILE A 32 -4.48 -4.12 0.38
N ALA A 33 -4.36 -3.61 1.62
CA ALA A 33 -3.32 -2.64 1.98
C ALA A 33 -1.90 -3.21 1.81
N LEU A 34 -1.69 -4.49 2.12
CA LEU A 34 -0.41 -5.17 1.88
C LEU A 34 -0.16 -5.39 0.39
N PHE A 35 -1.18 -5.83 -0.36
CA PHE A 35 -1.09 -6.04 -1.80
C PHE A 35 -0.68 -4.77 -2.55
N ILE A 36 -1.28 -3.63 -2.23
CA ILE A 36 -0.87 -2.36 -2.85
C ILE A 36 0.55 -1.94 -2.47
N GLY A 37 1.05 -2.35 -1.30
CA GLY A 37 2.45 -2.17 -0.89
C GLY A 37 3.41 -2.93 -1.80
N ASP A 38 3.10 -4.19 -2.11
CA ASP A 38 3.91 -5.01 -3.01
C ASP A 38 3.84 -4.50 -4.46
N LEU A 39 2.70 -3.98 -4.91
CA LEU A 39 2.62 -3.31 -6.21
C LEU A 39 3.48 -2.03 -6.23
N ALA A 40 3.40 -1.24 -5.16
CA ALA A 40 4.18 -0.01 -5.03
C ALA A 40 5.68 -0.25 -5.08
N TRP A 41 6.17 -1.39 -4.56
CA TRP A 41 7.58 -1.77 -4.66
C TRP A 41 8.11 -1.71 -6.11
N PHE A 42 7.34 -2.24 -7.07
CA PHE A 42 7.72 -2.23 -8.49
C PHE A 42 7.68 -0.82 -9.08
N ASP A 43 6.69 -0.03 -8.68
CA ASP A 43 6.51 1.34 -9.18
C ASP A 43 7.58 2.29 -8.65
N VAL A 44 7.88 2.23 -7.35
CA VAL A 44 8.93 3.05 -6.74
C VAL A 44 10.30 2.69 -7.30
N THR A 45 10.53 1.41 -7.62
CA THR A 45 11.75 0.96 -8.34
C THR A 45 11.90 1.63 -9.71
N LYS A 46 10.80 1.85 -10.44
CA LYS A 46 10.82 2.58 -11.71
C LYS A 46 11.03 4.09 -11.48
N LEU A 47 10.37 4.65 -10.47
CA LEU A 47 10.47 6.08 -10.13
C LEU A 47 11.89 6.49 -9.70
N VAL A 48 12.60 5.69 -8.91
CA VAL A 48 13.97 6.04 -8.46
C VAL A 48 14.97 6.10 -9.61
N ALA A 49 14.68 5.49 -10.76
CA ALA A 49 15.53 5.57 -11.94
C ALA A 49 15.52 6.98 -12.57
N ASP A 50 14.48 7.78 -12.32
CA ASP A 50 14.45 9.20 -12.68
C ASP A 50 14.76 10.06 -11.45
N ARG A 51 15.85 10.83 -11.54
CA ARG A 51 16.34 11.66 -10.42
C ARG A 51 15.31 12.69 -9.93
N ARG A 52 14.36 13.10 -10.77
CA ARG A 52 13.29 14.06 -10.41
C ARG A 52 12.27 13.45 -9.47
N THR A 53 12.13 12.13 -9.46
CA THR A 53 11.11 11.41 -8.71
C THR A 53 11.61 10.69 -7.47
N ILE A 54 12.90 10.78 -7.11
CA ILE A 54 13.45 10.12 -5.90
C ILE A 54 12.68 10.50 -4.62
N LYS A 55 12.47 11.80 -4.37
CA LYS A 55 11.71 12.23 -3.19
C LYS A 55 10.23 11.83 -3.27
N LEU A 56 9.68 11.78 -4.49
CA LEU A 56 8.30 11.36 -4.71
C LEU A 56 8.15 9.86 -4.42
N SER A 57 9.09 9.02 -4.85
CA SER A 57 9.06 7.59 -4.58
C SER A 57 9.14 7.29 -3.10
N ASP A 58 9.95 8.03 -2.34
CA ASP A 58 10.03 7.88 -0.88
C ASP A 58 8.67 8.20 -0.24
N GLN A 59 8.07 9.34 -0.58
CA GLN A 59 6.76 9.75 -0.03
C GLN A 59 5.63 8.80 -0.44
N LEU A 60 5.65 8.31 -1.68
CA LEU A 60 4.70 7.31 -2.17
C LEU A 60 4.81 6.02 -1.35
N TYR A 61 6.02 5.50 -1.16
CA TYR A 61 6.24 4.23 -0.48
C TYR A 61 5.86 4.31 1.00
N GLU A 62 6.22 5.41 1.67
CA GLU A 62 5.84 5.69 3.07
C GLU A 62 4.32 5.82 3.23
N ALA A 63 3.65 6.55 2.34
CA ALA A 63 2.20 6.72 2.38
C ALA A 63 1.47 5.38 2.19
N ILE A 64 1.90 4.56 1.21
CA ILE A 64 1.28 3.25 0.95
C ILE A 64 1.52 2.29 2.11
N GLY A 65 2.75 2.20 2.61
CA GLY A 65 3.08 1.37 3.77
C GLY A 65 2.24 1.73 4.99
N SER A 66 2.05 3.03 5.23
CA SER A 66 1.27 3.57 6.34
C SER A 66 -0.20 3.12 6.34
N VAL A 67 -0.78 2.77 5.19
CA VAL A 67 -2.18 2.27 5.11
C VAL A 67 -2.33 1.01 5.95
N SER A 68 -1.46 0.02 5.74
CA SER A 68 -1.50 -1.28 6.45
C SER A 68 -1.09 -1.14 7.92
N VAL A 69 -0.09 -0.30 8.20
CA VAL A 69 0.39 -0.02 9.56
C VAL A 69 -0.73 0.59 10.40
N ASN A 70 -1.42 1.61 9.88
CA ASN A 70 -2.54 2.22 10.59
C ASN A 70 -3.71 1.25 10.79
N ILE A 71 -3.94 0.31 9.87
CA ILE A 71 -4.96 -0.72 10.06
C ILE A 71 -4.61 -1.66 11.22
N ALA A 72 -3.38 -2.16 11.24
CA ALA A 72 -2.88 -3.05 12.29
C ALA A 72 -2.87 -2.36 13.67
N GLU A 73 -2.39 -1.12 13.70
CA GLU A 73 -2.34 -0.27 14.89
C GLU A 73 -3.74 0.00 15.43
N GLY A 74 -4.68 0.34 14.54
CA GLY A 74 -6.07 0.55 14.87
C GLY A 74 -6.73 -0.69 15.44
N TYR A 75 -6.59 -1.85 14.79
CA TYR A 75 -7.12 -3.11 15.26
C TYR A 75 -6.66 -3.48 16.68
N SER A 76 -5.43 -3.08 17.02
CA SER A 76 -4.80 -3.33 18.32
C SER A 76 -5.29 -2.39 19.45
N ARG A 77 -6.16 -1.42 19.16
CA ARG A 77 -6.72 -0.52 20.19
C ARG A 77 -7.91 -1.15 20.91
N SER A 78 -8.07 -0.87 22.21
CA SER A 78 -9.19 -1.35 23.02
C SER A 78 -10.45 -0.47 22.87
N SER A 79 -10.27 0.82 22.63
CA SER A 79 -11.35 1.81 22.47
C SER A 79 -11.84 1.87 21.03
N GLY A 80 -13.15 1.80 20.82
CA GLY A 80 -13.77 1.98 19.50
C GLY A 80 -13.46 3.33 18.86
N LYS A 81 -13.33 4.39 19.67
CA LYS A 81 -12.96 5.73 19.19
C LYS A 81 -11.55 5.77 18.63
N ASP A 82 -10.61 5.11 19.29
CA ASP A 82 -9.22 5.06 18.81
C ASP A 82 -9.09 4.16 17.58
N ARG A 83 -9.80 3.02 17.55
CA ARG A 83 -9.91 2.18 16.34
C ARG A 83 -10.34 3.01 15.13
N ALA A 84 -11.43 3.78 15.28
CA ALA A 84 -11.96 4.63 14.21
C ALA A 84 -10.93 5.68 13.75
N ARG A 85 -10.25 6.34 14.69
CA ARG A 85 -9.20 7.33 14.38
C ARG A 85 -8.07 6.74 13.54
N PHE A 86 -7.61 5.52 13.84
CA PHE A 86 -6.58 4.87 13.04
C PHE A 86 -7.08 4.46 11.66
N MET A 87 -8.35 4.08 11.51
CA MET A 87 -8.94 3.88 10.18
C MET A 87 -9.00 5.19 9.38
N GLU A 88 -9.26 6.33 10.03
CA GLU A 88 -9.20 7.66 9.39
C GLU A 88 -7.78 7.99 8.92
N TYR A 89 -6.75 7.66 9.70
CA TYR A 89 -5.34 7.81 9.28
C TYR A 89 -5.01 6.91 8.09
N SER A 90 -5.43 5.65 8.11
CA SER A 90 -5.26 4.73 6.98
C SER A 90 -5.90 5.28 5.70
N LEU A 91 -7.11 5.84 5.81
CA LEU A 91 -7.79 6.50 4.69
C LEU A 91 -7.07 7.76 4.21
N GLY A 92 -6.49 8.53 5.13
CA GLY A 92 -5.62 9.67 4.81
C GLY A 92 -4.42 9.25 3.97
N SER A 93 -3.68 8.25 4.43
CA SER A 93 -2.52 7.68 3.73
C SER A 93 -2.88 7.09 2.37
N ALA A 94 -4.04 6.45 2.23
CA ALA A 94 -4.52 5.94 0.94
C ALA A 94 -4.81 7.07 -0.07
N ARG A 95 -5.38 8.19 0.40
CA ARG A 95 -5.63 9.38 -0.44
C ARG A 95 -4.34 10.08 -0.84
N GLU A 96 -3.39 10.16 0.09
CA GLU A 96 -2.05 10.69 -0.18
C GLU A 96 -1.32 9.84 -1.23
N SER A 97 -1.38 8.51 -1.10
CA SER A 97 -0.81 7.57 -2.07
C SER A 97 -1.34 7.83 -3.50
N ARG A 98 -2.66 8.09 -3.62
CA ARG A 98 -3.30 8.45 -4.89
C ARG A 98 -2.74 9.74 -5.50
N ASP A 99 -2.50 10.75 -4.67
CA ASP A 99 -1.92 12.03 -5.09
C ASP A 99 -0.47 11.84 -5.59
N TRP A 100 0.32 11.02 -4.89
CA TRP A 100 1.67 10.68 -5.32
C TRP A 100 1.70 9.89 -6.63
N TYR A 101 0.80 8.92 -6.82
CA TYR A 101 0.65 8.21 -8.10
C TYR A 101 0.29 9.14 -9.25
N TYR A 102 -0.65 10.06 -9.04
CA TYR A 102 -0.98 11.07 -10.04
C TYR A 102 0.25 11.89 -10.43
N LYS A 103 1.07 12.34 -9.46
CA LYS A 103 2.30 13.08 -9.74
C LYS A 103 3.37 12.22 -10.44
N GLY A 104 3.47 10.94 -10.08
CA GLY A 104 4.42 9.96 -10.65
C GLY A 104 4.09 9.45 -12.05
N ARG A 105 2.88 9.70 -12.56
CA ARG A 105 2.39 9.20 -13.86
C ARG A 105 3.29 9.54 -15.06
N HIS A 106 4.08 10.61 -14.99
CA HIS A 106 5.02 10.97 -16.06
C HIS A 106 6.13 9.93 -16.27
N VAL A 107 6.42 9.11 -15.26
CA VAL A 107 7.37 7.98 -15.33
C VAL A 107 6.63 6.64 -15.43
N LEU A 108 5.54 6.48 -14.69
CA LEU A 108 4.79 5.21 -14.61
C LEU A 108 3.76 5.00 -15.74
N GLY A 109 3.48 6.04 -16.52
CA GLY A 109 2.44 6.07 -17.55
C GLY A 109 1.08 6.49 -16.99
N ASP A 110 0.19 7.00 -17.86
CA ASP A 110 -1.06 7.62 -17.41
C ASP A 110 -2.05 6.65 -16.76
N LYS A 111 -1.95 5.35 -17.03
CA LYS A 111 -2.87 4.34 -16.49
C LYS A 111 -2.89 4.30 -14.96
N VAL A 112 -1.77 4.62 -14.29
CA VAL A 112 -1.73 4.66 -12.82
C VAL A 112 -2.57 5.79 -12.23
N SER A 113 -3.06 6.72 -13.06
CA SER A 113 -3.90 7.84 -12.63
C SER A 113 -5.40 7.66 -12.86
N TYR A 114 -5.85 6.51 -13.39
CA TYR A 114 -7.25 6.26 -13.81
C TYR A 114 -8.17 5.68 -12.73
N HIS A 115 -7.74 5.75 -11.48
CA HIS A 115 -8.45 5.41 -10.25
C HIS A 115 -9.38 6.52 -9.73
#